data_AF-A0A287CW64-F1
#
_entry.id   AF-A0A287CW64-F1
#
_cell.length_a   1.000
_cell.length_b   1.000
_cell.length_c   1.000
_cell.angle_alpha   90.00
_cell.angle_beta   90.00
_cell.angle_gamma   90.00
#
_symmetry.space_group_name_H-M   'P 1'
#
loop_
_entity.id
_entity.type
_entity.pdbx_description
1 polymer ?
#
loop_
_entity_poly.entity_id
_entity_poly.type
_entity_poly.pdbx_seq_one_letter_code
_entity_poly.pdbx_strand_id
1 'polypeptide(L)' 'RLQADDFLQDYTLLINILHSEDLEKDVEFEVVGDGPEKVGPKQTEDAAKSITNGSDDGAQPSTSTGMIK' A
#
# COMPACT_ATOMS: atom_id res chain seq x y z
N ARG A 1 12.94 11.88 9.45
CA ARG A 1 12.40 10.50 9.37
C ARG A 1 11.17 10.45 10.25
N LEU A 2 10.14 9.74 9.81
CA LEU A 2 8.89 9.55 10.55
C LEU A 2 8.67 8.05 10.79
N GLN A 3 8.04 7.69 11.89
CA GLN A 3 7.59 6.34 12.17
C GLN A 3 6.06 6.33 12.17
N ALA A 4 5.47 5.40 11.43
CA ALA A 4 4.05 5.17 11.40
C ALA A 4 3.79 3.75 11.92
N ASP A 5 3.02 3.64 12.99
CA ASP A 5 2.68 2.38 13.63
C ASP A 5 1.18 2.10 13.41
N ASP A 6 0.88 0.91 12.87
CA ASP A 6 -0.47 0.35 12.88
C ASP A 6 -0.50 -0.85 13.83
N PHE A 7 -1.06 -0.62 15.03
CA PHE A 7 -1.13 -1.64 16.08
C PHE A 7 -2.13 -2.76 15.78
N LEU A 8 -3.13 -2.54 14.93
CA LEU A 8 -4.09 -3.59 14.58
C LEU A 8 -3.47 -4.57 13.58
N GLN A 9 -2.59 -4.06 12.72
CA GLN A 9 -1.86 -4.85 11.72
C GLN A 9 -0.51 -5.39 12.24
N ASP A 10 -0.12 -5.06 13.48
CA ASP A 10 1.21 -5.35 14.04
C ASP A 10 2.35 -4.94 13.08
N TYR A 11 2.23 -3.73 12.53
CA TYR A 11 3.12 -3.24 11.48
C TYR A 11 3.66 -1.84 11.78
N THR A 12 4.97 -1.69 11.68
CA THR A 12 5.68 -0.41 11.81
C THR A 12 6.38 -0.05 10.50
N LEU A 13 6.08 1.12 9.96
CA LEU A 13 6.73 1.68 8.77
C LEU A 13 7.62 2.87 9.15
N LEU A 14 8.89 2.82 8.75
CA LEU A 14 9.81 3.96 8.82
C LEU A 14 9.80 4.72 7.50
N ILE A 15 9.27 5.94 7.52
CA ILE A 15 9.13 6.81 6.33
C ILE A 15 10.32 7.77 6.29
N ASN A 16 11.07 7.74 5.19
CA ASN A 16 12.09 8.74 4.89
C ASN A 16 11.45 9.88 4.10
N ILE A 17 11.78 11.12 4.45
CA ILE A 17 11.25 12.31 3.78
C ILE A 17 12.38 12.93 2.96
N LEU A 18 12.15 13.05 1.66
CA LEU A 18 12.98 13.81 0.74
C LEU A 18 12.18 15.02 0.29
N HIS A 19 12.70 16.21 0.55
CA HIS A 19 12.07 17.43 0.05
C HIS A 19 12.42 17.60 -1.43
N SER A 20 11.41 17.86 -2.25
CA SER A 20 11.54 18.18 -3.67
C SER A 20 10.51 19.25 -4.03
N GLU A 21 10.91 20.22 -4.84
CA GLU A 21 9.99 21.17 -5.49
C GLU A 21 9.68 20.74 -6.94
N ASP A 22 10.42 19.77 -7.46
CA ASP A 22 10.33 19.25 -8.83
C ASP A 22 9.37 18.06 -8.91
N LEU A 23 8.12 18.24 -8.48
CA LEU A 23 7.06 17.26 -8.68
C LEU A 23 6.19 17.64 -9.88
N GLU A 24 5.56 16.64 -10.49
CA GLU A 24 4.57 16.88 -11.54
C GLU A 24 3.41 17.73 -11.00
N LYS A 25 2.77 18.49 -11.90
CA LYS A 25 1.63 19.33 -11.50
C LYS A 25 0.53 18.45 -10.90
N ASP A 26 -0.01 18.91 -9.76
CA ASP A 26 -1.06 18.21 -9.01
C ASP A 26 -0.59 16.91 -8.31
N VAL A 27 0.73 16.66 -8.23
CA VAL A 27 1.33 15.57 -7.43
C VAL A 27 1.93 16.13 -6.14
N GLU A 28 1.50 15.60 -5.00
CA GLU A 28 1.96 16.05 -3.67
C GLU A 28 3.19 15.27 -3.16
N PHE A 29 3.30 13.99 -3.52
CA PHE A 29 4.42 13.13 -3.15
C PHE A 29 4.55 11.94 -4.11
N GLU A 30 5.72 11.31 -4.08
CA GLU A 30 6.02 10.06 -4.78
C GLU A 30 6.61 9.03 -3.80
N VAL A 31 6.33 7.75 -4.03
CA VAL A 31 6.93 6.66 -3.27
C VAL A 31 8.15 6.15 -4.04
N VAL A 32 9.34 6.42 -3.48
CA VAL A 32 10.59 5.96 -4.08
C VAL A 32 10.65 4.43 -4.04
N GLY A 33 10.83 3.82 -5.22
CA GLY A 33 10.89 2.36 -5.37
C GLY A 33 9.58 1.71 -5.80
N ASP A 34 8.47 2.46 -5.94
CA ASP A 34 7.15 1.96 -6.37
C ASP A 34 7.02 1.80 -7.91
N GLY A 35 8.14 1.52 -8.58
CA GLY A 35 8.19 1.21 -10.01
C GLY A 35 8.62 -0.24 -10.23
N PRO A 36 8.43 -0.81 -11.45
CA PRO A 36 9.06 -2.07 -11.77
C PRO A 36 10.55 -1.92 -11.54
N GLU A 37 11.06 -2.63 -10.53
CA GLU A 37 12.48 -2.75 -10.29
C GLU A 37 13.12 -3.09 -11.64
N LYS A 38 14.08 -2.30 -12.12
CA LYS A 38 14.91 -2.75 -13.23
C LYS A 38 15.65 -3.97 -12.69
N VAL A 39 15.07 -5.15 -12.90
CA VAL A 39 15.62 -6.46 -12.57
C VAL A 39 16.95 -6.56 -13.30
N GLY A 40 18.01 -6.09 -12.64
CA GLY A 40 19.36 -6.58 -12.86
C GLY A 40 19.37 -8.09 -12.57
N PRO A 41 20.31 -8.84 -13.15
CA PRO A 41 20.21 -10.29 -13.21
C PRO A 41 19.97 -10.92 -11.83
N LYS A 42 18.92 -11.76 -11.83
CA LYS A 42 18.35 -12.54 -10.73
C LYS A 42 19.35 -13.00 -9.68
N GLN A 43 19.06 -12.73 -8.41
CA GLN A 43 19.38 -13.70 -7.36
C GLN A 43 18.31 -14.79 -7.40
N THR A 44 18.76 -16.01 -7.64
CA THR A 44 17.97 -17.24 -7.73
C THR A 44 17.44 -17.66 -6.37
N GLU A 45 16.15 -18.00 -6.39
CA GLU A 45 15.44 -19.03 -5.61
C GLU A 45 15.37 -18.85 -4.08
N ASP A 46 14.15 -18.56 -3.61
CA ASP A 46 13.53 -19.52 -2.71
C ASP A 46 12.00 -19.57 -2.88
N ALA A 47 11.49 -20.77 -2.66
CA ALA A 47 10.32 -21.33 -3.31
C ALA A 47 8.97 -20.93 -2.71
N ALA A 48 7.97 -20.91 -3.60
CA ALA A 48 6.59 -21.35 -3.38
C ALA A 48 5.84 -20.84 -2.14
N LYS A 49 5.12 -19.72 -2.30
CA LYS A 49 3.81 -19.52 -1.67
C LYS A 49 2.84 -18.92 -2.69
N SER A 50 2.10 -19.80 -3.36
CA SER A 50 0.89 -19.39 -4.09
C SER A 50 -0.14 -18.94 -3.04
N ILE A 51 -0.32 -17.64 -2.90
CA ILE A 51 -1.45 -17.08 -2.15
C ILE A 51 -2.57 -16.91 -3.17
N THR A 52 -3.52 -17.84 -3.19
CA THR A 52 -4.74 -17.70 -3.98
C THR A 52 -5.59 -16.61 -3.34
N ASN A 53 -5.80 -15.49 -4.02
CA ASN A 53 -6.70 -14.44 -3.59
C ASN A 53 -8.16 -14.92 -3.75
N GLY A 54 -8.65 -15.66 -2.75
CA GLY A 54 -10.07 -16.00 -2.63
C GLY A 54 -10.83 -14.76 -2.18
N SER A 55 -11.30 -13.97 -3.14
CA SER A 55 -12.29 -12.92 -2.90
C SER A 55 -13.65 -13.59 -2.68
N ASP A 56 -13.96 -13.88 -1.43
CA ASP A 56 -15.34 -14.08 -0.97
C ASP A 56 -15.61 -12.98 0.06
N ASP A 57 -15.72 -11.75 -0.44
CA ASP A 57 -16.12 -10.59 0.35
C ASP A 57 -17.62 -10.74 0.65
N GLY A 58 -17.92 -11.54 1.66
CA GLY A 58 -19.24 -11.67 2.29
C GLY A 58 -19.66 -10.42 3.07
N ALA A 59 -19.05 -9.27 2.79
CA ALA A 59 -19.43 -7.99 3.37
C ALA A 59 -20.79 -7.57 2.79
N GLN A 60 -21.86 -7.78 3.55
CA GLN A 60 -23.15 -7.16 3.26
C GLN A 60 -23.03 -5.63 3.35
N PRO A 61 -23.47 -4.87 2.33
CA PRO A 61 -23.55 -3.42 2.47
C PRO A 61 -24.60 -3.08 3.54
N SER A 62 -24.18 -2.38 4.60
CA SER A 62 -25.12 -1.83 5.59
C SER A 62 -25.97 -0.75 4.94
N THR A 63 -27.26 -1.01 4.75
CA THR A 63 -28.24 0.00 4.33
C THR A 63 -28.72 0.77 5.56
N SER A 64 -28.15 1.95 5.83
CA SER A 64 -28.85 2.93 6.65
C SER A 64 -29.93 3.59 5.78
N THR A 65 -31.16 3.07 5.85
CA THR A 65 -32.32 3.78 5.29
C THR A 65 -32.62 4.97 6.20
N GLY A 66 -31.86 6.05 6.03
CA GLY A 66 -32.25 7.37 6.49
C GLY A 66 -33.40 7.85 5.61
N MET A 67 -34.64 7.53 5.98
CA MET A 67 -35.80 8.29 5.50
C MET A 67 -36.33 9.16 6.64
N ILE A 68 -36.05 10.44 6.46
CA ILE A 68 -36.66 11.58 7.13
C ILE A 68 -38.14 11.63 6.73
N LYS A 69 -39.06 11.49 7.68
CA LYS A 69 -40.28 12.31 7.77
C LYS A 69 -40.91 12.24 9.15
#